data_AF-A0A0L1INP3-F1
#
_entry.id   AF-A0A0L1INP3-F1
#
_cell.length_a   1.000
_cell.length_b   1.000
_cell.length_c   1.000
_cell.angle_alpha   90.00
_cell.angle_beta   90.00
_cell.angle_gamma   90.00
#
_symmetry.space_group_name_H-M   'P 1'
#
loop_
_entity.id
_entity.type
_entity.pdbx_description
1 polymer ?
#
loop_
_entity_poly.entity_id
_entity_poly.type
_entity_poly.pdbx_seq_one_letter_code
_entity_poly.pdbx_strand_id
1 'polypeptide(L)'
;MWISRDEESASRLAEPKVGLPTQLWNPYDNHTISELSKNKSIFISLLPTDNGHLSVCPIVPLREGDFLGVFAGTIGFSEHFDPFCGIRGPGQRLWLDYSQITGTLNQMRVSQPSGYANVYLQWELVNKEDETHSGLSWRVSVGADRSIMPFQEIIRAAPQKEQYLLHRSPVYAKRGFLKNCKP
;
A
#
# COMPACT_ATOMS: atom_id res chain seq x y z
N MET A 1 -0.12 -12.53 -8.60
CA MET A 1 0.36 -13.41 -9.67
C MET A 1 1.84 -13.08 -9.85
N TRP A 2 2.74 -14.02 -9.58
CA TRP A 2 4.20 -13.81 -9.73
C TRP A 2 4.58 -13.72 -11.21
N ILE A 3 5.64 -12.98 -11.54
CA ILE A 3 6.04 -12.77 -12.94
C ILE A 3 6.83 -13.99 -13.46
N SER A 4 7.46 -14.79 -12.57
CA SER A 4 8.11 -16.06 -12.91
C SER A 4 8.22 -17.03 -11.71
N ARG A 5 8.43 -18.33 -11.98
CA ARG A 5 8.73 -19.36 -10.95
C ARG A 5 10.07 -19.13 -10.24
N ASP A 6 11.03 -18.52 -10.93
CA ASP A 6 12.33 -18.17 -10.33
C ASP A 6 12.17 -17.05 -9.29
N GLU A 7 11.21 -16.16 -9.53
CA GLU A 7 10.88 -15.03 -8.65
C GLU A 7 10.20 -15.51 -7.35
N GLU A 8 9.29 -16.47 -7.46
CA GLU A 8 8.65 -17.11 -6.31
C GLU A 8 9.69 -17.80 -5.42
N SER A 9 10.69 -18.46 -6.01
CA SER A 9 11.74 -19.19 -5.30
C SER A 9 12.68 -18.24 -4.54
N ALA A 10 13.03 -17.09 -5.13
CA ALA A 10 13.87 -16.08 -4.47
C ALA A 10 13.17 -15.39 -3.29
N SER A 11 11.84 -15.23 -3.35
CA SER A 11 11.04 -14.64 -2.27
C SER A 11 11.09 -15.48 -0.98
N ARG A 12 11.19 -16.81 -1.10
CA ARG A 12 11.30 -17.75 0.03
C ARG A 12 12.68 -17.73 0.68
N LEU A 13 13.73 -17.34 -0.05
CA LEU A 13 15.12 -17.26 0.42
C LEU A 13 15.45 -15.95 1.14
N ALA A 14 14.61 -14.91 0.98
CA ALA A 14 14.78 -13.60 1.60
C ALA A 14 14.23 -13.57 3.05
N GLU A 15 14.48 -14.63 3.82
CA GLU A 15 14.22 -14.62 5.27
C GLU A 15 15.20 -13.67 5.97
N PRO A 16 14.73 -12.82 6.91
CA PRO A 16 15.62 -11.93 7.65
C PRO A 16 16.61 -12.73 8.51
N LYS A 17 17.91 -12.63 8.20
CA LYS A 17 18.97 -12.97 9.15
C LYS A 17 19.11 -11.79 10.11
N VAL A 18 18.51 -11.91 11.30
CA VAL A 18 18.82 -11.28 12.61
C VAL A 18 17.50 -11.08 13.37
N GLY A 19 17.47 -11.57 14.62
CA GLY A 19 16.28 -12.00 15.36
C GLY A 19 15.17 -10.96 15.55
N LEU A 20 13.96 -11.36 15.18
CA LEU A 20 12.72 -10.77 15.68
C LEU A 20 12.39 -11.31 17.08
N PRO A 21 11.69 -10.53 17.93
CA PRO A 21 11.16 -11.04 19.19
C PRO A 21 10.22 -12.21 18.90
N THR A 22 10.45 -13.31 19.60
CA THR A 22 9.62 -14.52 19.59
C THR A 22 8.23 -14.19 20.13
N GLN A 23 7.31 -13.79 19.27
CA GLN A 23 5.88 -14.04 19.48
C GLN A 23 5.40 -14.92 18.34
N LEU A 24 5.61 -16.22 18.58
CA LEU A 24 5.08 -17.31 17.80
C LEU A 24 3.55 -17.21 17.87
N TRP A 25 2.91 -16.82 16.76
CA TRP A 25 1.46 -16.71 16.67
C TRP A 25 0.85 -18.10 16.93
N ASN A 26 0.09 -18.21 18.02
CA ASN A 26 -0.59 -19.43 18.44
C ASN A 26 -1.91 -19.53 17.65
N PRO A 27 -2.28 -20.67 17.02
CA PRO A 27 -3.42 -20.77 16.11
C PRO A 27 -4.81 -20.68 16.78
N TYR A 28 -4.88 -20.26 18.04
CA TYR A 28 -6.11 -20.04 18.79
C TYR A 28 -6.00 -18.75 19.61
N ASP A 29 -6.03 -17.60 18.95
CA ASP A 29 -6.23 -16.33 19.66
C ASP A 29 -7.52 -15.66 19.20
N ASN A 30 -8.39 -15.41 20.19
CA ASN A 30 -9.68 -14.73 20.08
C ASN A 30 -9.49 -13.24 19.75
N HIS A 31 -8.96 -12.90 18.56
CA HIS A 31 -8.69 -11.52 18.12
C HIS A 31 -9.89 -10.80 17.45
N THR A 32 -11.12 -11.28 17.63
CA THR A 32 -12.23 -10.97 16.72
C THR A 32 -12.94 -9.63 16.94
N ILE A 33 -12.49 -8.73 17.83
CA ILE A 33 -13.16 -7.42 18.03
C ILE A 33 -12.18 -6.25 17.93
N SER A 34 -10.98 -6.38 18.51
CA SER A 34 -9.98 -5.31 18.48
C SER A 34 -9.37 -5.11 17.09
N GLU A 35 -9.05 -6.18 16.35
CA GLU A 35 -8.51 -6.07 14.98
C GLU A 35 -9.56 -5.63 13.96
N LEU A 36 -10.80 -6.10 14.11
CA LEU A 36 -11.95 -5.63 13.32
C LEU A 36 -12.22 -4.14 13.55
N SER A 37 -11.99 -3.64 14.78
CA SER A 37 -12.14 -2.21 15.07
C SER A 37 -11.10 -1.33 14.37
N LYS A 38 -9.90 -1.87 14.12
CA LYS A 38 -8.79 -1.18 13.43
C LYS A 38 -8.90 -1.23 11.92
N ASN A 39 -9.59 -2.20 11.33
CA ASN A 39 -9.79 -2.25 9.89
C ASN A 39 -10.85 -1.23 9.46
N LYS A 40 -10.41 -0.17 8.79
CA LYS A 40 -11.24 0.92 8.27
C LYS A 40 -11.30 0.95 6.74
N SER A 41 -10.84 -0.10 6.07
CA SER A 41 -10.67 -0.12 4.61
C SER A 41 -11.95 0.15 3.83
N ILE A 42 -13.10 -0.34 4.31
CA ILE A 42 -14.40 -0.14 3.67
C ILE A 42 -14.90 1.31 3.73
N PHE A 43 -14.32 2.14 4.60
CA PHE A 43 -14.72 3.54 4.80
C PHE A 43 -13.87 4.52 4.00
N ILE A 44 -12.94 4.04 3.18
CA ILE A 44 -12.08 4.89 2.36
C ILE A 44 -12.73 5.13 1.01
N SER A 45 -13.01 6.39 0.71
CA SER A 45 -13.72 6.82 -0.49
C SER A 45 -12.87 7.71 -1.36
N LEU A 46 -13.10 7.61 -2.66
CA LEU A 46 -12.55 8.51 -3.67
C LEU A 46 -13.62 9.56 -4.01
N LEU A 47 -13.34 10.83 -3.71
CA LEU A 47 -14.28 11.93 -3.88
C LEU A 47 -13.75 12.88 -4.97
N PRO A 48 -14.59 13.34 -5.91
CA PRO A 48 -14.22 14.38 -6.85
C PRO A 48 -14.02 15.71 -6.09
N THR A 49 -13.11 16.53 -6.59
CA THR A 49 -12.87 17.91 -6.13
C THR A 49 -13.22 18.89 -7.25
N ASP A 50 -13.50 20.14 -6.89
CA ASP A 50 -13.95 21.20 -7.81
C ASP A 50 -13.00 21.46 -8.99
N ASN A 51 -11.71 21.15 -8.81
CA ASN A 51 -10.67 21.32 -9.83
C ASN A 51 -10.57 20.10 -10.79
N GLY A 52 -11.53 19.17 -10.71
CA GLY A 52 -11.50 17.92 -11.47
C GLY A 52 -10.40 16.95 -11.02
N HIS A 53 -9.85 17.12 -9.81
CA HIS A 53 -8.96 16.17 -9.16
C HIS A 53 -9.75 15.21 -8.27
N LEU A 54 -9.13 14.10 -7.89
CA LEU A 54 -9.70 13.14 -6.95
C LEU A 54 -9.01 13.28 -5.59
N SER A 55 -9.79 13.20 -4.52
CA SER A 55 -9.31 13.20 -3.14
C SER A 55 -9.68 11.87 -2.49
N VAL A 56 -8.73 11.25 -1.81
CA VAL A 56 -8.98 10.02 -1.04
C VAL A 56 -9.26 10.44 0.40
N CYS A 57 -10.44 10.15 0.92
CA CYS A 57 -10.84 10.56 2.26
C CYS A 57 -11.59 9.42 2.98
N PRO A 58 -11.52 9.33 4.31
CA PRO A 58 -12.38 8.45 5.07
C PRO A 58 -13.77 9.08 5.27
N ILE A 59 -14.83 8.28 5.30
CA ILE A 59 -16.19 8.74 5.64
C ILE A 59 -16.49 8.67 7.15
N VAL A 60 -15.59 8.08 7.93
CA VAL A 60 -15.63 7.98 9.39
C VAL A 60 -14.32 8.50 10.00
N PRO A 61 -14.28 8.89 11.29
CA PRO A 61 -13.02 9.25 11.93
C PRO A 61 -12.07 8.05 11.98
N LEU A 62 -10.79 8.29 11.68
CA LEU A 62 -9.70 7.33 11.83
C LEU A 62 -8.85 7.69 13.04
N ARG A 63 -8.26 6.67 13.68
CA ARG A 63 -7.29 6.79 14.77
C ARG A 63 -5.92 6.35 14.29
N GLU A 64 -4.88 6.79 14.99
CA GLU A 64 -3.52 6.29 14.79
C GLU A 64 -3.49 4.76 14.89
N GLY A 65 -2.83 4.11 13.93
CA GLY A 65 -2.73 2.66 13.81
C GLY A 65 -3.93 1.96 13.15
N ASP A 66 -4.98 2.69 12.76
CA ASP A 66 -6.06 2.11 11.95
C ASP A 66 -5.50 1.65 10.59
N PHE A 67 -5.95 0.48 10.12
CA PHE A 67 -5.62 -0.07 8.81
C PHE A 67 -6.61 0.44 7.77
N LEU A 68 -6.10 1.10 6.73
CA LEU A 68 -6.91 1.76 5.70
C LEU A 68 -7.05 0.90 4.44
N GLY A 69 -6.26 -0.16 4.29
CA GLY A 69 -6.31 -1.05 3.14
C GLY A 69 -4.92 -1.37 2.56
N VAL A 70 -4.93 -2.04 1.41
CA VAL A 70 -3.71 -2.45 0.70
C VAL A 70 -3.39 -1.43 -0.40
N PHE A 71 -2.13 -1.01 -0.45
CA PHE A 71 -1.61 -0.22 -1.56
C PHE A 71 -1.38 -1.15 -2.76
N ALA A 72 -2.14 -0.94 -3.84
CA ALA A 72 -2.18 -1.90 -4.94
C ALA A 72 -0.91 -1.81 -5.80
N GLY A 73 -0.47 -2.96 -6.32
CA GLY A 73 0.65 -3.08 -7.23
C GLY A 73 1.07 -4.53 -7.41
N THR A 74 2.08 -4.73 -8.26
CA THR A 74 2.74 -6.01 -8.49
C THR A 74 4.00 -6.07 -7.64
N ILE A 75 4.19 -7.16 -6.89
CA ILE A 75 5.45 -7.39 -6.20
C ILE A 75 6.49 -7.82 -7.24
N GLY A 76 7.59 -7.09 -7.30
CA GLY A 76 8.73 -7.37 -8.16
C GLY A 76 9.98 -7.71 -7.33
N PHE A 77 10.76 -8.66 -7.84
CA PHE A 77 12.10 -8.97 -7.36
C PHE A 77 13.14 -8.71 -8.46
N SER A 78 13.68 -7.49 -8.50
CA SER A 78 14.68 -7.11 -9.49
C SER A 78 15.60 -6.00 -9.01
N GLU A 79 16.76 -5.86 -9.65
CA GLU A 79 17.68 -4.72 -9.44
C GLU A 79 17.16 -3.44 -10.13
N HIS A 80 16.31 -3.60 -11.16
CA HIS A 80 15.77 -2.51 -11.98
C HIS A 80 14.53 -1.90 -11.31
N PHE A 81 14.76 -1.08 -10.31
CA PHE A 81 13.71 -0.34 -9.60
C PHE A 81 13.30 0.93 -10.34
N ASP A 82 12.00 1.11 -10.52
CA ASP A 82 11.44 2.36 -11.04
C ASP A 82 11.20 3.38 -9.91
N PRO A 83 11.91 4.52 -9.87
CA PRO A 83 11.72 5.55 -8.85
C PRO A 83 10.38 6.30 -8.96
N PHE A 84 9.72 6.24 -10.12
CA PHE A 84 8.44 6.93 -10.36
C PHE A 84 7.28 6.11 -9.79
N CYS A 85 7.22 4.82 -10.09
CA CYS A 85 6.10 3.93 -9.75
C CYS A 85 6.46 2.81 -8.76
N GLY A 86 7.63 2.89 -8.12
CA GLY A 86 8.11 1.88 -7.19
C GLY A 86 7.96 2.28 -5.71
N ILE A 87 7.68 1.28 -4.86
CA ILE A 87 7.86 1.35 -3.41
C ILE A 87 8.91 0.32 -3.01
N ARG A 88 10.00 0.73 -2.36
CA ARG A 88 11.06 -0.18 -1.92
C ARG A 88 10.58 -1.05 -0.76
N GLY A 89 10.90 -2.33 -0.82
CA GLY A 89 10.66 -3.30 0.25
C GLY A 89 11.85 -3.47 1.19
N PRO A 90 11.72 -4.38 2.18
CA PRO A 90 12.76 -4.64 3.17
C PRO A 90 14.02 -5.30 2.57
N GLY A 91 13.92 -5.97 1.42
CA GLY A 91 15.07 -6.52 0.68
C GLY A 91 15.52 -5.61 -0.46
N GLN A 92 16.82 -5.61 -0.80
CA GLN A 92 17.38 -4.74 -1.85
C GLN A 92 16.69 -4.89 -3.22
N ARG A 93 16.28 -6.12 -3.56
CA ARG A 93 15.60 -6.45 -4.82
C ARG A 93 14.08 -6.43 -4.72
N LEU A 94 13.52 -6.37 -3.51
CA LEU A 94 12.08 -6.41 -3.31
C LEU A 94 11.51 -5.01 -3.46
N TRP A 95 10.53 -4.86 -4.35
CA TRP A 95 9.80 -3.63 -4.49
C TRP A 95 8.37 -3.90 -4.99
N LEU A 96 7.49 -2.93 -4.81
CA LEU A 96 6.15 -2.95 -5.35
C LEU A 96 6.08 -1.98 -6.53
N ASP A 97 5.70 -2.49 -7.69
CA ASP A 97 5.42 -1.73 -8.90
C ASP A 97 3.93 -1.42 -9.01
N TYR A 98 3.55 -0.15 -8.98
CA TYR A 98 2.16 0.27 -9.20
C TYR A 98 1.95 0.96 -10.56
N SER A 99 2.85 0.78 -11.52
CA SER A 99 2.76 1.39 -12.86
C SER A 99 1.56 0.93 -13.69
N GLN A 100 1.15 -0.34 -13.52
CA GLN A 100 0.05 -0.96 -14.28
C GLN A 100 -1.26 -1.12 -13.49
N ILE A 101 -1.16 -1.22 -12.17
CA ILE A 101 -2.29 -1.52 -11.28
C ILE A 101 -2.42 -0.38 -10.27
N THR A 102 -3.60 0.22 -10.20
CA THR A 102 -3.89 1.33 -9.30
C THR A 102 -5.21 1.10 -8.58
N GLY A 103 -5.18 1.14 -7.26
CA GLY A 103 -6.38 1.13 -6.41
C GLY A 103 -6.71 2.52 -5.85
N THR A 104 -7.75 2.59 -5.02
CA THR A 104 -8.17 3.82 -4.33
C THR A 104 -7.03 4.48 -3.56
N LEU A 105 -6.29 3.70 -2.76
CA LEU A 105 -5.18 4.19 -1.96
C LEU A 105 -3.97 4.62 -2.80
N ASN A 106 -3.84 4.18 -4.06
CA ASN A 106 -2.80 4.70 -4.95
C ASN A 106 -3.04 6.16 -5.36
N GLN A 107 -4.26 6.70 -5.15
CA GLN A 107 -4.64 8.08 -5.46
C GLN A 107 -4.52 9.04 -4.27
N MET A 108 -4.01 8.56 -3.13
CA MET A 108 -3.73 9.44 -1.99
C MET A 108 -2.83 10.59 -2.44
N ARG A 109 -3.05 11.77 -1.87
CA ARG A 109 -2.17 12.90 -2.16
C ARG A 109 -0.75 12.56 -1.74
N VAL A 110 0.20 12.90 -2.59
CA VAL A 110 1.61 12.64 -2.35
C VAL A 110 2.29 13.93 -1.92
N SER A 111 2.84 13.96 -0.70
CA SER A 111 3.70 15.04 -0.25
C SER A 111 5.17 14.76 -0.62
N GLN A 112 5.99 15.80 -0.61
CA GLN A 112 7.43 15.67 -0.80
C GLN A 112 8.05 14.74 0.27
N PRO A 113 9.24 14.17 0.02
CA PRO A 113 9.96 13.42 1.05
C PRO A 113 10.10 14.24 2.33
N SER A 114 9.82 13.62 3.48
CA SER A 114 9.78 14.27 4.80
C SER A 114 8.78 15.42 4.95
N GLY A 115 7.86 15.58 3.99
CA GLY A 115 6.74 16.51 4.09
C GLY A 115 5.64 16.01 5.02
N TYR A 116 4.60 16.82 5.20
CA TYR A 116 3.43 16.43 5.98
C TYR A 116 2.77 15.18 5.37
N ALA A 117 2.53 14.18 6.20
CA ALA A 117 1.77 12.98 5.89
C ALA A 117 0.90 12.63 7.10
N ASN A 118 -0.26 12.01 6.86
CA ASN A 118 -1.14 11.50 7.91
C ASN A 118 -1.33 9.98 7.81
N VAL A 119 -0.67 9.34 6.84
CA VAL A 119 -0.60 7.88 6.70
C VAL A 119 0.82 7.43 6.38
N TYR A 120 1.09 6.15 6.64
CA TYR A 120 2.34 5.48 6.29
C TYR A 120 2.06 4.23 5.44
N LEU A 121 3.07 3.83 4.67
CA LEU A 121 3.10 2.55 3.96
C LEU A 121 3.95 1.56 4.75
N GLN A 122 3.44 0.34 4.94
CA GLN A 122 4.14 -0.71 5.67
C GLN A 122 4.18 -1.99 4.85
N TRP A 123 5.35 -2.60 4.78
CA TRP A 123 5.50 -3.93 4.20
C TRP A 123 5.08 -5.00 5.19
N GLU A 124 4.25 -5.93 4.73
CA GLU A 124 3.74 -7.03 5.54
C GLU A 124 3.89 -8.34 4.78
N LEU A 125 4.31 -9.38 5.50
CA LEU A 125 4.29 -10.74 5.03
C LEU A 125 2.95 -11.37 5.42
N VAL A 126 2.19 -11.85 4.45
CA VAL A 126 0.87 -12.44 4.65
C VAL A 126 0.83 -13.87 4.15
N ASN A 127 0.12 -14.73 4.88
CA ASN A 127 -0.22 -16.06 4.40
C ASN A 127 -1.27 -15.94 3.31
N LYS A 128 -0.99 -16.52 2.14
CA LYS A 128 -2.01 -16.92 1.20
C LYS A 128 -2.53 -18.26 1.69
N GLU A 129 -3.72 -18.26 2.26
CA GLU A 129 -4.52 -19.48 2.38
C GLU A 129 -5.46 -19.51 1.18
N ASP A 130 -5.03 -20.15 0.10
CA ASP A 130 -5.92 -20.63 -0.94
C ASP A 130 -6.09 -22.14 -0.76
N GLU A 131 -7.25 -22.69 -1.12
CA GLU A 131 -7.63 -24.12 -0.93
C GLU A 131 -6.62 -25.14 -1.48
N THR A 132 -5.67 -24.71 -2.32
CA THR A 132 -4.67 -25.56 -3.00
C THR A 132 -3.22 -25.25 -2.66
N HIS A 133 -2.89 -24.07 -2.10
CA HIS A 133 -1.50 -23.68 -1.83
C HIS A 133 -1.41 -22.76 -0.60
N SER A 134 -0.69 -23.22 0.43
CA SER A 134 -0.20 -22.35 1.50
C SER A 134 1.13 -21.73 1.08
N GLY A 135 1.24 -20.41 1.19
CA GLY A 135 2.46 -19.70 0.85
C GLY A 135 2.51 -18.30 1.43
N LEU A 136 3.71 -17.81 1.73
CA LEU A 136 3.91 -16.44 2.17
C LEU A 136 3.95 -15.51 0.96
N SER A 137 3.33 -14.34 1.08
CA SER A 137 3.33 -13.31 0.06
C SER A 137 3.58 -11.96 0.72
N TRP A 138 4.31 -11.09 0.04
CA TRP A 138 4.44 -9.71 0.47
C TRP A 138 3.24 -8.88 0.02
N ARG A 139 2.87 -7.89 0.84
CA ARG A 139 1.97 -6.79 0.47
C ARG A 139 2.44 -5.48 1.08
N VAL A 140 1.91 -4.37 0.58
CA VAL A 140 2.07 -3.06 1.19
C VAL A 140 0.73 -2.61 1.75
N SER A 141 0.68 -2.40 3.05
CA SER A 141 -0.48 -1.93 3.79
C SER A 141 -0.40 -0.43 4.03
N VAL A 142 -1.55 0.22 4.15
CA VAL A 142 -1.67 1.64 4.50
C VAL A 142 -2.24 1.76 5.90
N GLY A 143 -1.52 2.44 6.79
CA GLY A 143 -1.95 2.71 8.16
C GLY A 143 -2.06 4.21 8.43
N ALA A 144 -2.96 4.59 9.34
CA ALA A 144 -3.05 5.96 9.84
C ALA A 144 -1.89 6.26 10.79
N ASP A 145 -1.13 7.32 10.48
CA ASP A 145 -0.04 7.83 11.32
C ASP A 145 -0.55 8.70 12.48
N ARG A 146 -1.82 9.14 12.38
CA ARG A 146 -2.49 10.03 13.34
C ARG A 146 -3.98 9.99 13.12
N SER A 147 -4.73 10.65 14.00
CA SER A 147 -6.17 10.83 13.80
C SER A 147 -6.49 11.61 12.52
N ILE A 148 -7.46 11.13 11.75
CA ILE A 148 -7.93 11.76 10.51
C ILE A 148 -9.44 11.94 10.62
N MET A 149 -9.94 13.16 10.41
CA MET A 149 -11.36 13.45 10.47
C MET A 149 -12.11 12.94 9.22
N PRO A 150 -13.42 12.70 9.29
CA PRO A 150 -14.24 12.43 8.11
C PRO A 150 -14.00 13.49 7.03
N PHE A 151 -13.90 13.05 5.78
CA PHE A 151 -13.68 13.87 4.59
C PHE A 151 -12.34 14.62 4.54
N GLN A 152 -11.48 14.47 5.54
CA GLN A 152 -10.12 14.97 5.49
C GLN A 152 -9.28 14.14 4.52
N GLU A 153 -8.56 14.80 3.62
CA GLU A 153 -7.73 14.16 2.60
C GLU A 153 -6.61 13.32 3.23
N ILE A 154 -6.44 12.11 2.70
CA ILE A 154 -5.36 11.19 3.04
C ILE A 154 -4.12 11.53 2.22
N ILE A 155 -3.01 11.70 2.92
CA ILE A 155 -1.76 12.23 2.41
C ILE A 155 -0.62 11.33 2.86
N ARG A 156 0.08 10.75 1.90
CA ARG A 156 1.29 9.95 2.15
C ARG A 156 2.54 10.75 1.77
N ALA A 157 3.65 10.46 2.42
CA ALA A 157 4.95 10.94 1.97
C ALA A 157 5.42 10.17 0.72
N ALA A 158 6.05 10.87 -0.22
CA ALA A 158 6.83 10.21 -1.25
C ALA A 158 8.11 9.61 -0.65
N PRO A 159 8.48 8.36 -0.98
CA PRO A 159 9.77 7.82 -0.63
C PRO A 159 10.92 8.54 -1.38
N GLN A 160 10.62 9.10 -2.55
CA GLN A 160 11.59 9.74 -3.44
C GLN A 160 10.99 10.98 -4.12
N LYS A 161 11.87 11.90 -4.54
CA LYS A 161 11.45 13.19 -5.13
C LYS A 161 10.77 13.00 -6.48
N GLU A 162 11.23 12.04 -7.26
CA GLU A 162 10.72 11.66 -8.59
C GLU A 162 9.24 11.31 -8.51
N GLN A 163 8.88 10.51 -7.50
CA GLN A 163 7.50 10.13 -7.24
C GLN A 163 6.64 11.34 -6.86
N TYR A 164 7.13 12.23 -6.00
CA TYR A 164 6.39 13.47 -5.69
C TYR A 164 6.14 14.34 -6.94
N LEU A 165 7.15 14.49 -7.80
CA LEU A 165 7.02 15.27 -9.03
C LEU A 165 6.02 14.66 -10.01
N LEU A 166 6.00 13.32 -10.14
CA LEU A 166 5.04 12.60 -10.97
C LEU A 166 3.59 12.87 -10.51
N HIS A 167 3.34 12.73 -9.22
CA HIS A 167 1.99 12.83 -8.63
C HIS A 167 1.49 14.27 -8.48
N ARG A 168 2.36 15.28 -8.63
CA ARG A 168 1.93 16.69 -8.72
C ARG A 168 1.21 17.02 -10.03
N SER A 169 1.40 16.22 -11.07
CA SER A 169 0.81 16.49 -12.38
C SER A 169 -0.66 16.03 -12.43
N PRO A 170 -1.60 16.91 -12.83
CA PRO A 170 -3.03 16.58 -12.95
C PRO A 170 -3.32 15.37 -13.86
N VAL A 171 -2.44 15.11 -14.82
CA VAL A 171 -2.54 13.99 -15.77
C VAL A 171 -2.34 12.65 -15.06
N TYR A 172 -1.44 12.58 -14.08
CA TYR A 172 -1.12 11.35 -13.37
C TYR A 172 -2.11 11.07 -12.23
N ALA A 173 -2.61 12.12 -11.56
CA ALA A 173 -3.70 12.00 -10.58
C ALA A 173 -5.01 11.44 -11.17
N LYS A 174 -5.20 11.54 -12.50
CA LYS A 174 -6.36 10.98 -13.22
C LYS A 174 -6.12 9.58 -13.80
N ARG A 175 -4.85 9.20 -14.01
CA ARG A 175 -4.48 8.03 -14.82
C ARG A 175 -4.87 6.70 -14.16
N GLY A 176 -5.04 6.66 -12.85
CA GLY A 176 -5.39 5.45 -12.12
C GLY A 176 -6.87 5.00 -12.26
N PHE A 177 -7.75 5.85 -12.77
CA PHE A 177 -9.18 5.52 -12.93
C PHE A 177 -9.75 5.87 -14.31
N LEU A 178 -9.11 6.77 -15.08
CA LEU A 178 -9.59 7.27 -16.37
C LEU A 178 -8.77 6.79 -17.57
N LYS A 179 -8.09 5.64 -17.49
CA LYS A 179 -7.79 4.93 -18.75
C LYS A 179 -9.14 4.53 -19.34
N ASN A 180 -9.67 5.38 -20.21
CA ASN A 180 -10.82 5.06 -21.04
C ASN A 180 -10.55 3.68 -21.65
N CYS A 181 -11.27 2.67 -21.20
CA CYS A 181 -11.52 1.50 -22.02
C CYS A 181 -12.24 2.06 -23.24
N LYS A 182 -11.48 2.26 -24.32
CA LYS A 182 -12.13 2.39 -25.62
C LYS A 182 -12.84 1.04 -25.85
N PRO A 183 -14.12 1.07 -26.27
CA PRO A 183 -14.89 -0.14 -26.53
C PRO A 183 -14.23 -1.01 -27.59
#